data_AF-A0A7K3DW10-F1
#
_entry.id   AF-A0A7K3DW10-F1
#
_cell.length_a   1.000
_cell.length_b   1.000
_cell.length_c   1.000
_cell.angle_alpha   90.00
_cell.angle_beta   90.00
_cell.angle_gamma   90.00
#
_symmetry.space_group_name_H-M   'P 1'
#
loop_
_entity.id
_entity.type
_entity.pdbx_description
1 polymer ?
#
loop_
_entity_poly.entity_id
_entity_poly.type
_entity_poly.pdbx_seq_one_letter_code
_entity_poly.pdbx_strand_id
1 'polypeptide(L)'
;GTGTGTGTGTGDTVITGAPDILLNDSLDEQGNASLALQLLGTRPHLVWYLPSLSDTSAATDAQNDRGFLELIPKGWLWGTLQLFVAAALAALWRARRLGPLVPERLPVTIRASETTEGRARLYRKANARDRAATALRLSTRTRLAPLIGVPPSQAHTPETFLPALARQLPTPAQDLHTLLFGPPPATDAALIALADHLDALEREVRHS
;
A
#
# COMPACT_ATOMS: atom_id res chain seq x y z
N GLY A 1 -10.30 -51.58 2.72
CA GLY A 1 -10.52 -52.12 4.07
C GLY A 1 -11.99 -52.43 4.23
N THR A 2 -12.33 -53.66 4.56
CA THR A 2 -13.70 -54.18 4.67
C THR A 2 -14.31 -53.79 6.02
N GLY A 3 -15.36 -52.96 5.99
CA GLY A 3 -16.20 -52.70 7.16
C GLY A 3 -17.53 -53.45 7.02
N THR A 4 -17.75 -54.47 7.84
CA THR A 4 -19.00 -55.23 7.92
C THR A 4 -19.99 -54.52 8.83
N GLY A 5 -21.07 -53.99 8.27
CA GLY A 5 -22.26 -53.56 9.00
C GLY A 5 -23.41 -54.52 8.73
N THR A 6 -23.90 -55.19 9.76
CA THR A 6 -25.02 -56.14 9.71
C THR A 6 -26.35 -55.39 9.66
N GLY A 7 -26.96 -55.33 8.48
CA GLY A 7 -28.38 -55.02 8.29
C GLY A 7 -29.05 -56.18 7.59
N THR A 8 -29.95 -56.88 8.28
CA THR A 8 -30.77 -57.95 7.71
C THR A 8 -31.86 -57.37 6.84
N GLY A 9 -31.51 -57.09 5.58
CA GLY A 9 -32.44 -56.89 4.48
C GLY A 9 -31.84 -57.55 3.25
N THR A 10 -32.61 -58.40 2.56
CA THR A 10 -32.16 -59.10 1.35
C THR A 10 -32.11 -58.11 0.18
N GLY A 11 -31.20 -57.14 0.24
CA GLY A 11 -31.03 -56.10 -0.76
C GLY A 11 -29.55 -55.97 -1.10
N ASP A 12 -29.21 -56.19 -2.38
CA ASP A 12 -27.87 -55.88 -2.85
C ASP A 12 -27.61 -54.39 -2.71
N THR A 13 -26.58 -54.05 -1.93
CA THR A 13 -26.10 -52.68 -1.76
C THR A 13 -24.83 -52.54 -2.59
N VAL A 14 -24.90 -51.77 -3.67
CA VAL A 14 -23.74 -51.45 -4.52
C VAL A 14 -23.26 -50.06 -4.13
N ILE A 15 -22.01 -49.95 -3.70
CA ILE A 15 -21.37 -48.67 -3.36
C ILE A 15 -20.41 -48.31 -4.50
N THR A 16 -20.65 -47.18 -5.15
CA THR A 16 -19.82 -46.68 -6.24
C THR A 16 -18.89 -45.59 -5.71
N GLY A 17 -17.57 -45.76 -5.90
CA GLY A 17 -16.55 -44.79 -5.44
C GLY A 17 -16.31 -43.60 -6.36
N ALA A 18 -17.03 -43.52 -7.48
CA ALA A 18 -16.96 -42.42 -8.44
C ALA A 18 -18.35 -41.82 -8.59
N PRO A 19 -18.70 -40.75 -7.84
CA PRO A 19 -19.98 -40.07 -8.01
C PRO A 19 -20.05 -39.33 -9.36
N ASP A 20 -18.90 -38.94 -9.91
CA ASP A 20 -18.76 -38.06 -11.07
C ASP A 20 -19.47 -38.58 -12.34
N ILE A 21 -19.54 -39.91 -12.51
CA ILE A 21 -20.20 -40.55 -13.66
C ILE A 21 -21.74 -40.40 -13.65
N LEU A 22 -22.32 -39.98 -12.52
CA LEU A 22 -23.76 -39.74 -12.34
C LEU A 22 -24.12 -38.25 -12.34
N LEU A 23 -23.14 -37.34 -12.47
CA LEU A 23 -23.41 -35.91 -12.63
C LEU A 23 -23.83 -35.59 -14.07
N ASN A 24 -24.69 -34.58 -14.21
CA ASN A 24 -25.19 -34.11 -15.51
C ASN A 24 -24.05 -33.74 -16.46
N ASP A 25 -22.97 -33.17 -15.93
CA ASP A 25 -21.84 -32.66 -16.71
C ASP A 25 -20.97 -33.76 -17.32
N SER A 26 -21.06 -35.00 -16.82
CA SER A 26 -20.22 -36.13 -17.25
C SER A 26 -21.02 -37.28 -17.87
N LEU A 27 -22.34 -37.12 -18.02
CA LEU A 27 -23.26 -38.21 -18.38
C LEU A 27 -23.09 -38.64 -19.85
N ASP A 28 -22.83 -37.68 -20.73
CA ASP A 28 -22.62 -37.87 -22.16
C ASP A 28 -21.17 -38.28 -22.51
N GLU A 29 -20.27 -38.30 -21.52
CA GLU A 29 -18.88 -38.69 -21.70
C GLU A 29 -18.68 -40.22 -21.54
N GLN A 30 -17.79 -40.79 -22.37
CA GLN A 30 -17.28 -42.18 -22.35
C GLN A 30 -18.32 -43.30 -22.07
N GLY A 31 -19.59 -43.09 -22.43
CA GLY A 31 -20.64 -44.09 -22.24
C GLY A 31 -21.17 -44.19 -20.80
N ASN A 32 -20.91 -43.19 -19.96
CA ASN A 32 -21.41 -43.10 -18.58
C ASN A 32 -22.94 -43.23 -18.51
N ALA A 33 -23.67 -42.65 -19.48
CA ALA A 33 -25.12 -42.83 -19.61
C ALA A 33 -25.54 -44.31 -19.73
N SER A 34 -24.83 -45.10 -20.54
CA SER A 34 -25.16 -46.52 -20.74
C SER A 34 -24.87 -47.35 -19.48
N LEU A 35 -23.79 -47.02 -18.77
CA LEU A 35 -23.44 -47.63 -17.49
C LEU A 35 -24.47 -47.25 -16.41
N ALA A 36 -24.86 -45.98 -16.33
CA ALA A 36 -25.89 -45.50 -15.40
C ALA A 36 -27.24 -46.17 -15.66
N LEU A 37 -27.65 -46.31 -16.94
CA LEU A 37 -28.88 -47.01 -17.32
C LEU A 37 -28.81 -48.51 -17.02
N GLN A 38 -27.66 -49.16 -17.19
CA GLN A 38 -27.48 -50.57 -16.80
C GLN A 38 -27.63 -50.73 -15.28
N LEU A 39 -27.00 -49.84 -14.50
CA LEU A 39 -27.04 -49.88 -13.04
C LEU A 39 -28.43 -49.57 -12.47
N LEU A 40 -29.09 -48.52 -12.96
CA LEU A 40 -30.40 -48.08 -12.46
C LEU A 40 -31.57 -48.83 -13.11
N GLY A 41 -31.43 -49.24 -14.36
CA GLY A 41 -32.48 -49.90 -15.15
C GLY A 41 -32.63 -51.40 -14.91
N THR A 42 -31.72 -52.01 -14.14
CA THR A 42 -31.83 -53.45 -13.77
C THR A 42 -33.04 -53.72 -12.87
N ARG A 43 -33.58 -52.70 -12.17
CA ARG A 43 -34.76 -52.85 -11.30
C ARG A 43 -35.92 -51.95 -11.77
N PRO A 44 -37.17 -52.44 -11.73
CA PRO A 44 -38.34 -51.68 -12.18
C PRO A 44 -38.75 -50.54 -11.22
N HIS A 45 -38.22 -50.52 -9.99
CA HIS A 45 -38.52 -49.50 -8.98
C HIS A 45 -37.25 -48.73 -8.62
N LEU A 46 -37.26 -47.44 -8.95
CA LEU A 46 -36.20 -46.49 -8.61
C LEU A 46 -36.78 -45.46 -7.63
N VAL A 47 -36.18 -45.37 -6.44
CA VAL A 47 -36.55 -44.37 -5.43
C VAL A 47 -35.48 -43.31 -5.41
N TRP A 48 -35.85 -42.09 -5.82
CA TRP A 48 -34.97 -40.92 -5.71
C TRP A 48 -35.09 -40.36 -4.30
N TYR A 49 -34.03 -40.50 -3.52
CA TYR A 49 -33.95 -39.86 -2.21
C TYR A 49 -33.49 -38.40 -2.38
N LEU A 50 -34.36 -37.46 -1.99
CA LEU A 50 -34.03 -36.05 -1.93
C LEU A 50 -33.79 -35.70 -0.45
N PRO A 51 -32.54 -35.42 -0.04
CA PRO A 51 -32.25 -35.08 1.35
C PRO A 51 -33.00 -33.81 1.75
N SER A 52 -33.67 -33.83 2.89
CA SER A 52 -34.32 -32.65 3.47
C SER A 52 -33.33 -31.93 4.40
N LEU A 53 -33.50 -30.62 4.65
CA LEU A 53 -32.65 -29.86 5.57
C LEU A 53 -32.70 -30.38 7.03
N SER A 54 -33.69 -31.22 7.34
CA SER A 54 -33.84 -31.96 8.59
C SER A 54 -32.96 -33.21 8.68
N ASP A 55 -32.40 -33.69 7.56
CA ASP A 55 -31.45 -34.78 7.54
C ASP A 55 -30.05 -34.26 7.92
N THR A 56 -29.55 -34.72 9.06
CA THR A 56 -28.25 -34.30 9.65
C THR A 56 -27.07 -34.43 8.66
N SER A 57 -27.17 -35.30 7.65
CA SER A 57 -26.17 -35.47 6.59
C SER A 57 -26.17 -34.35 5.55
N ALA A 58 -27.34 -33.79 5.18
CA ALA A 58 -27.46 -32.70 4.21
C ALA A 58 -26.90 -31.37 4.75
N ALA A 59 -26.96 -31.20 6.07
CA ALA A 59 -26.31 -30.10 6.77
C ALA A 59 -24.76 -30.17 6.68
N THR A 60 -24.18 -31.32 6.33
CA THR A 60 -22.72 -31.48 6.30
C THR A 60 -22.12 -30.98 4.97
N ASP A 61 -22.82 -31.17 3.84
CA ASP A 61 -22.36 -30.71 2.53
C ASP A 61 -22.62 -29.23 2.26
N ALA A 62 -23.75 -28.68 2.73
CA ALA A 62 -23.98 -27.23 2.70
C ALA A 62 -23.01 -26.45 3.63
N GLN A 63 -22.34 -27.17 4.54
CA GLN A 63 -21.25 -26.63 5.36
C GLN A 63 -19.91 -26.64 4.63
N ASN A 64 -19.71 -27.35 3.52
CA ASN A 64 -18.42 -27.37 2.82
C ASN A 64 -18.04 -26.01 2.21
N ASP A 65 -19.02 -25.22 1.79
CA ASP A 65 -18.79 -23.82 1.38
C ASP A 65 -18.49 -22.90 2.57
N ARG A 66 -18.96 -23.26 3.79
CA ARG A 66 -18.58 -22.60 5.04
C ARG A 66 -17.28 -23.14 5.63
N GLY A 67 -16.85 -24.33 5.22
CA GLY A 67 -15.76 -25.09 5.81
C GLY A 67 -14.43 -24.36 5.72
N PHE A 68 -14.14 -23.70 4.60
CA PHE A 68 -12.85 -23.02 4.43
C PHE A 68 -12.68 -21.79 5.34
N LEU A 69 -13.77 -21.06 5.63
CA LEU A 69 -13.76 -19.92 6.55
C LEU A 69 -14.06 -20.31 8.00
N GLU A 70 -14.59 -21.50 8.24
CA GLU A 70 -14.91 -22.03 9.57
C GLU A 70 -13.78 -22.89 10.17
N LEU A 71 -12.93 -23.49 9.31
CA LEU A 71 -11.61 -24.03 9.67
C LEU A 71 -10.65 -22.94 10.16
N ILE A 72 -10.93 -21.68 9.83
CA ILE A 72 -10.21 -20.53 10.33
C ILE A 72 -10.71 -20.24 11.76
N PRO A 73 -9.84 -20.30 12.80
CA PRO A 73 -10.22 -19.96 14.16
C PRO A 73 -10.90 -18.59 14.18
N LYS A 74 -12.03 -18.44 14.88
CA LYS A 74 -12.84 -17.20 14.93
C LYS A 74 -12.03 -15.95 15.31
N GLY A 75 -10.88 -16.11 15.97
CA GLY A 75 -9.93 -15.04 16.29
C GLY A 75 -9.10 -14.53 15.11
N TRP A 76 -8.94 -15.30 14.02
CA TRP A 76 -8.14 -14.89 12.87
C TRP A 76 -8.86 -13.87 11.99
N LEU A 77 -10.20 -13.83 11.99
CA LEU A 77 -10.97 -12.73 11.41
C LEU A 77 -10.61 -11.39 12.06
N TRP A 78 -10.48 -11.36 13.38
CA TRP A 78 -9.98 -10.18 14.09
C TRP A 78 -8.52 -9.87 13.76
N GLY A 79 -7.69 -10.90 13.60
CA GLY A 79 -6.29 -10.74 13.17
C GLY A 79 -6.14 -10.17 11.76
N THR A 80 -6.92 -10.65 10.79
CA THR A 80 -6.93 -10.16 9.40
C THR A 80 -7.55 -8.77 9.30
N LEU A 81 -8.60 -8.48 10.08
CA LEU A 81 -9.16 -7.13 10.17
C LEU A 81 -8.15 -6.15 10.78
N GLN A 82 -7.46 -6.54 11.84
CA GLN A 82 -6.41 -5.73 12.45
C GLN A 82 -5.22 -5.55 11.50
N LEU A 83 -4.82 -6.60 10.78
CA LEU A 83 -3.79 -6.53 9.75
C LEU A 83 -4.20 -5.60 8.60
N PHE A 84 -5.47 -5.65 8.19
CA PHE A 84 -6.03 -4.78 7.15
C PHE A 84 -6.05 -3.32 7.61
N VAL A 85 -6.50 -3.04 8.83
CA VAL A 85 -6.46 -1.69 9.42
C VAL A 85 -5.03 -1.20 9.54
N ALA A 86 -4.10 -2.05 10.00
CA ALA A 86 -2.68 -1.73 10.07
C ALA A 86 -2.08 -1.46 8.69
N ALA A 87 -2.43 -2.27 7.68
CA ALA A 87 -2.01 -2.09 6.29
C ALA A 87 -2.61 -0.82 5.67
N ALA A 88 -3.87 -0.49 5.96
CA ALA A 88 -4.52 0.73 5.50
C ALA A 88 -3.91 1.97 6.16
N LEU A 89 -3.61 1.91 7.47
CA LEU A 89 -2.87 2.97 8.16
C LEU A 89 -1.44 3.10 7.62
N ALA A 90 -0.77 1.98 7.35
CA ALA A 90 0.55 1.96 6.74
C ALA A 90 0.52 2.51 5.31
N ALA A 91 -0.49 2.16 4.51
CA ALA A 91 -0.70 2.64 3.16
C ALA A 91 -1.07 4.12 3.14
N LEU A 92 -1.93 4.59 4.05
CA LEU A 92 -2.29 6.00 4.20
C LEU A 92 -1.10 6.82 4.70
N TRP A 93 -0.34 6.28 5.67
CA TRP A 93 0.92 6.88 6.13
C TRP A 93 1.93 6.93 4.98
N ARG A 94 2.05 5.87 4.18
CA ARG A 94 3.02 5.78 3.08
C ARG A 94 2.60 6.58 1.85
N ALA A 95 1.30 6.68 1.56
CA ALA A 95 0.74 7.56 0.54
C ALA A 95 0.90 9.03 0.92
N ARG A 96 0.76 9.37 2.21
CA ARG A 96 1.14 10.69 2.74
C ARG A 96 2.65 10.90 2.84
N ARG A 97 3.46 9.84 2.71
CA ARG A 97 4.91 9.84 2.91
C ARG A 97 5.68 9.33 1.69
N LEU A 98 5.11 9.52 0.50
CA LEU A 98 5.86 9.67 -0.76
C LEU A 98 6.26 11.14 -0.94
N GLY A 99 6.88 11.71 0.08
CA GLY A 99 7.93 12.70 -0.09
C GLY A 99 9.26 11.92 -0.12
N PRO A 100 10.13 12.10 -1.11
CA PRO A 100 11.20 11.16 -1.47
C PRO A 100 12.08 10.74 -0.28
N LEU A 101 12.22 9.42 -0.06
CA LEU A 101 13.23 8.88 0.85
C LEU A 101 14.59 8.88 0.14
N VAL A 102 15.37 9.93 0.33
CA VAL A 102 16.82 9.84 0.24
C VAL A 102 17.28 9.02 1.45
N PRO A 103 17.91 7.85 1.24
CA PRO A 103 18.41 7.03 2.34
C PRO A 103 19.82 7.49 2.70
N GLU A 104 20.14 7.59 3.99
CA GLU A 104 21.32 6.92 4.55
C GLU A 104 21.42 7.07 6.07
N ARG A 105 22.22 6.19 6.67
CA ARG A 105 22.02 5.57 7.99
C ARG A 105 23.31 5.67 8.83
N LEU A 106 23.10 5.63 10.16
CA LEU A 106 24.01 5.17 11.24
C LEU A 106 25.12 6.15 11.74
N PRO A 107 25.74 5.91 12.92
CA PRO A 107 25.18 5.81 14.29
C PRO A 107 26.04 6.60 15.34
N VAL A 108 25.52 6.82 16.56
CA VAL A 108 26.22 6.74 17.89
C VAL A 108 25.34 7.35 18.99
N THR A 109 25.10 6.52 20.02
CA THR A 109 24.52 6.79 21.36
C THR A 109 25.27 7.93 22.08
N ILE A 110 24.64 8.78 22.92
CA ILE A 110 24.25 8.51 24.31
C ILE A 110 23.26 9.61 24.79
N ARG A 111 22.26 9.20 25.57
CA ARG A 111 21.35 10.07 26.33
C ARG A 111 21.93 10.34 27.72
N ALA A 112 21.91 11.61 28.12
CA ALA A 112 21.80 12.00 29.53
C ALA A 112 21.06 13.35 29.60
N SER A 113 19.72 13.30 29.53
CA SER A 113 18.80 14.32 30.02
C SER A 113 17.41 14.05 29.46
N GLU A 114 16.65 13.28 30.24
CA GLU A 114 15.29 12.85 30.00
C GLU A 114 14.26 14.01 30.08
N THR A 115 14.71 15.24 30.31
CA THR A 115 13.92 16.49 30.26
C THR A 115 13.90 17.14 28.86
N THR A 116 14.57 16.54 27.88
CA THR A 116 14.82 17.11 26.55
C THR A 116 13.77 16.72 25.51
N GLU A 117 12.81 15.85 25.81
CA GLU A 117 11.95 15.28 24.76
C GLU A 117 10.94 16.29 24.17
N GLY A 118 10.42 17.22 24.97
CA GLY A 118 9.55 18.30 24.49
C GLY A 118 10.29 19.31 23.59
N ARG A 119 11.51 19.70 23.99
CA ARG A 119 12.34 20.66 23.25
C ARG A 119 13.03 20.02 22.03
N ALA A 120 13.37 18.73 22.11
CA ALA A 120 13.93 17.98 21.01
C ALA A 120 12.95 17.84 19.84
N ARG A 121 11.63 17.73 20.09
CA ARG A 121 10.63 17.72 19.00
C ARG A 121 10.51 19.08 18.32
N LEU A 122 10.56 20.17 19.09
CA LEU A 122 10.57 21.54 18.54
C LEU A 122 11.85 21.83 17.75
N TYR A 123 13.02 21.49 18.30
CA TYR A 123 14.30 21.62 17.60
C TYR A 123 14.38 20.72 16.38
N ARG A 124 13.81 19.51 16.42
CA ARG A 124 13.74 18.63 15.24
C ARG A 124 12.91 19.26 14.13
N LYS A 125 11.76 19.87 14.45
CA LYS A 125 10.91 20.57 13.48
C LYS A 125 11.59 21.84 12.94
N ALA A 126 12.18 22.66 13.81
CA ALA A 126 12.90 23.87 13.39
C ALA A 126 14.09 23.52 12.48
N ASN A 127 14.92 22.57 12.89
CA ASN A 127 16.07 22.13 12.12
C ASN A 127 15.68 21.46 10.78
N ALA A 128 14.51 20.81 10.71
CA ALA A 128 13.99 20.31 9.44
C ALA A 128 13.65 21.46 8.47
N ARG A 129 13.04 22.55 8.96
CA ARG A 129 12.73 23.75 8.16
C ARG A 129 13.99 24.47 7.71
N ASP A 130 14.95 24.66 8.61
CA ASP A 130 16.21 25.36 8.31
C ASP A 130 16.98 24.64 7.20
N ARG A 131 17.07 23.30 7.30
CA ARG A 131 17.67 22.47 6.25
C ARG A 131 16.91 22.53 4.95
N ALA A 132 15.58 22.46 4.99
CA ALA A 132 14.74 22.55 3.79
C ALA A 132 14.92 23.90 3.07
N ALA A 133 14.87 25.02 3.80
CA ALA A 133 15.09 26.34 3.24
C ALA A 133 16.49 26.50 2.64
N THR A 134 17.51 25.96 3.32
CA THR A 134 18.89 25.97 2.82
C THR A 134 19.02 25.14 1.53
N ALA A 135 18.42 23.95 1.49
CA ALA A 135 18.43 23.08 0.31
C ALA A 135 17.70 23.72 -0.88
N LEU A 136 16.53 24.34 -0.65
CA LEU A 136 15.78 25.06 -1.69
C LEU A 136 16.61 26.20 -2.27
N ARG A 137 17.16 27.08 -1.42
CA ARG A 137 18.01 28.20 -1.85
C ARG A 137 19.26 27.72 -2.58
N LEU A 138 19.91 26.66 -2.09
CA LEU A 138 21.08 26.08 -2.73
C LEU A 138 20.73 25.58 -4.14
N SER A 139 19.66 24.77 -4.26
CA SER A 139 19.22 24.23 -5.54
C SER A 139 18.81 25.33 -6.53
N THR A 140 18.13 26.38 -6.05
CA THR A 140 17.73 27.53 -6.86
C THR A 140 18.96 28.28 -7.38
N ARG A 141 19.94 28.58 -6.52
CA ARG A 141 21.20 29.23 -6.93
C ARG A 141 21.96 28.39 -7.96
N THR A 142 22.03 27.07 -7.78
CA THR A 142 22.70 26.17 -8.73
C THR A 142 21.99 26.12 -10.09
N ARG A 143 20.65 26.18 -10.13
CA ARG A 143 19.87 26.25 -11.38
C ARG A 143 19.97 27.61 -12.07
N LEU A 144 20.00 28.69 -11.28
CA LEU A 144 20.12 30.06 -11.80
C LEU A 144 21.53 30.40 -12.29
N ALA A 145 22.58 29.87 -11.65
CA ALA A 145 23.98 30.12 -12.00
C ALA A 145 24.29 30.02 -13.51
N PRO A 146 23.92 28.94 -14.24
CA PRO A 146 24.14 28.87 -15.68
C PRO A 146 23.29 29.85 -16.49
N LEU A 147 22.10 30.24 -15.99
CA LEU A 147 21.21 31.19 -16.69
C LEU A 147 21.76 32.62 -16.65
N ILE A 148 22.44 32.98 -15.56
CA ILE A 148 23.04 34.31 -15.36
C ILE A 148 24.56 34.36 -15.68
N GLY A 149 25.13 33.27 -16.19
CA GLY A 149 26.54 33.18 -16.57
C GLY A 149 27.53 33.16 -15.41
N VAL A 150 27.10 32.79 -14.20
CA VAL A 150 27.95 32.72 -13.00
C VAL A 150 28.45 31.28 -12.79
N PRO A 151 29.76 31.07 -12.52
CA PRO A 151 30.28 29.74 -12.18
C PRO A 151 29.59 29.19 -10.92
N PRO A 152 29.29 27.87 -10.85
CA PRO A 152 28.60 27.27 -9.70
C PRO A 152 29.38 27.43 -8.38
N SER A 153 30.71 27.57 -8.43
CA SER A 153 31.57 27.87 -7.27
C SER A 153 31.34 29.27 -6.68
N GLN A 154 30.86 30.22 -7.49
CA GLN A 154 30.55 31.60 -7.10
C GLN A 154 29.05 31.83 -6.90
N ALA A 155 28.22 30.80 -7.11
CA ALA A 155 26.78 30.88 -6.87
C ALA A 155 26.41 31.04 -5.37
N HIS A 156 27.40 30.84 -4.48
CA HIS A 156 27.23 30.94 -3.03
C HIS A 156 27.75 32.26 -2.45
N THR A 157 28.41 33.10 -3.26
CA THR A 157 28.88 34.42 -2.85
C THR A 157 27.85 35.49 -3.23
N PRO A 158 27.20 36.16 -2.25
CA PRO A 158 26.17 37.15 -2.54
C PRO A 158 26.71 38.33 -3.35
N GLU A 159 27.97 38.71 -3.12
CA GLU A 159 28.63 39.82 -3.81
C GLU A 159 28.82 39.60 -5.32
N THR A 160 28.90 38.35 -5.77
CA THR A 160 29.05 38.01 -7.20
C THR A 160 27.70 37.67 -7.83
N PHE A 161 26.84 36.98 -7.08
CA PHE A 161 25.57 36.47 -7.57
C PHE A 161 24.50 37.55 -7.72
N LEU A 162 24.36 38.45 -6.74
CA LEU A 162 23.31 39.47 -6.75
C LEU A 162 23.49 40.51 -7.87
N PRO A 163 24.70 41.03 -8.16
CA PRO A 163 24.89 41.95 -9.28
C PRO A 163 24.65 41.28 -10.64
N ALA A 164 25.02 40.01 -10.81
CA ALA A 164 24.74 39.26 -12.03
C ALA A 164 23.23 39.07 -12.24
N LEU A 165 22.52 38.72 -11.17
CA LEU A 165 21.07 38.55 -11.22
C LEU A 165 20.33 39.89 -11.44
N ALA A 166 20.80 40.99 -10.85
CA ALA A 166 20.24 42.33 -11.06
C ALA A 166 20.42 42.84 -12.50
N ARG A 167 21.45 42.40 -13.23
CA ARG A 167 21.60 42.71 -14.67
C ARG A 167 20.53 42.03 -15.52
N GLN A 168 20.11 40.83 -15.13
CA GLN A 168 19.09 40.06 -15.85
C GLN A 168 17.67 40.41 -15.41
N LEU A 169 17.53 40.93 -14.18
CA LEU A 169 16.28 41.33 -13.57
C LEU A 169 16.39 42.77 -13.01
N PRO A 170 16.20 43.80 -13.85
CA PRO A 170 16.39 45.19 -13.45
C PRO A 170 15.33 45.70 -12.46
N THR A 171 14.18 45.03 -12.33
CA THR A 171 13.12 45.38 -11.37
C THR A 171 12.63 44.13 -10.66
N PRO A 172 13.37 43.64 -9.65
CA PRO A 172 12.95 42.48 -8.89
C PRO A 172 11.72 42.82 -8.04
N ALA A 173 10.71 41.95 -8.05
CA ALA A 173 9.49 42.13 -7.27
C ALA A 173 9.70 42.05 -5.74
N GLN A 174 10.82 41.47 -5.30
CA GLN A 174 11.18 41.27 -3.89
C GLN A 174 12.68 41.47 -3.66
N ASP A 175 13.07 41.66 -2.40
CA ASP A 175 14.48 41.73 -2.01
C ASP A 175 15.18 40.38 -2.22
N LEU A 176 15.99 40.32 -3.28
CA LEU A 176 16.74 39.15 -3.72
C LEU A 176 17.72 38.65 -2.65
N HIS A 177 18.27 39.57 -1.84
CA HIS A 177 19.20 39.21 -0.77
C HIS A 177 18.47 38.40 0.31
N THR A 178 17.33 38.88 0.78
CA THR A 178 16.52 38.19 1.79
C THR A 178 15.96 36.86 1.27
N LEU A 179 15.57 36.80 0.00
CA LEU A 179 15.02 35.60 -0.62
C LEU A 179 16.08 34.48 -0.73
N LEU A 180 17.27 34.81 -1.24
CA LEU A 180 18.32 33.83 -1.55
C LEU A 180 19.27 33.57 -0.38
N PHE A 181 19.55 34.56 0.45
CA PHE A 181 20.56 34.51 1.53
C PHE A 181 20.01 34.86 2.92
N GLY A 182 18.71 35.11 3.05
CA GLY A 182 18.11 35.56 4.31
C GLY A 182 18.04 34.50 5.42
N PRO A 183 17.46 34.85 6.59
CA PRO A 183 17.27 33.92 7.69
C PRO A 183 16.33 32.77 7.32
N PRO A 184 16.36 31.64 8.07
CA PRO A 184 15.46 30.52 7.83
C PRO A 184 14.01 30.86 8.24
N PRO A 185 13.02 30.24 7.58
CA PRO A 185 11.60 30.49 7.86
C PRO A 185 11.17 29.93 9.23
N ALA A 186 10.52 30.79 10.02
CA ALA A 186 10.07 30.45 11.38
C ALA A 186 8.88 29.47 11.42
N THR A 187 8.14 29.32 10.32
CA THR A 187 6.93 28.48 10.22
C THR A 187 6.91 27.69 8.92
N ASP A 188 6.14 26.61 8.89
CA ASP A 188 5.96 25.79 7.67
C ASP A 188 5.29 26.60 6.55
N ALA A 189 4.35 27.49 6.89
CA ALA A 189 3.73 28.40 5.92
C ALA A 189 4.74 29.37 5.29
N ALA A 190 5.68 29.90 6.09
CA ALA A 190 6.74 30.76 5.57
C ALA A 190 7.74 29.98 4.69
N LEU A 191 7.95 28.68 4.96
CA LEU A 191 8.77 27.82 4.10
C LEU A 191 8.10 27.57 2.74
N ILE A 192 6.78 27.37 2.72
CA ILE A 192 6.02 27.19 1.47
C ILE A 192 6.05 28.49 0.65
N ALA A 193 5.78 29.64 1.29
CA ALA A 193 5.87 30.93 0.61
C ALA A 193 7.27 31.22 0.06
N LEU A 194 8.33 30.82 0.78
CA LEU A 194 9.71 30.92 0.29
C LEU A 194 9.92 30.08 -0.97
N ALA A 195 9.40 28.86 -1.02
CA ALA A 195 9.50 28.00 -2.20
C ALA A 195 8.76 28.63 -3.40
N ASP A 196 7.53 29.12 -3.19
CA ASP A 196 6.73 29.76 -4.24
C ASP A 196 7.43 31.00 -4.82
N HIS A 197 8.06 31.81 -3.96
CA HIS A 197 8.82 32.98 -4.39
C HIS A 197 10.11 32.62 -5.14
N LEU A 198 10.81 31.55 -4.74
CA LEU A 198 11.99 31.06 -5.46
C LEU A 198 11.62 30.51 -6.85
N ASP A 199 10.52 29.77 -6.95
CA ASP A 199 10.01 29.24 -8.22
C ASP A 199 9.50 30.36 -9.14
N ALA A 200 8.90 31.42 -8.57
CA ALA A 200 8.52 32.62 -9.31
C ALA A 200 9.75 33.33 -9.88
N LEU A 201 10.81 33.50 -9.08
CA LEU A 201 12.07 34.09 -9.52
C LEU A 201 12.72 33.27 -10.63
N GLU A 202 12.78 31.94 -10.51
CA GLU A 202 13.34 31.08 -11.56
C GLU A 202 12.57 31.22 -12.88
N ARG A 203 11.23 31.27 -12.80
CA ARG A 203 10.39 31.52 -13.98
C ARG A 203 10.68 32.89 -14.59
N GLU A 204 10.79 33.94 -13.79
CA GLU A 204 11.08 35.28 -14.28
C GLU A 204 12.42 35.34 -15.04
N VAL A 205 13.48 34.76 -14.47
CA VAL A 205 14.81 34.70 -15.12
C VAL A 205 14.80 33.89 -16.42
N ARG A 206 13.95 32.87 -16.52
CA ARG A 206 13.84 32.04 -17.73
C ARG A 206 13.09 32.74 -18.89
N HIS A 207 12.22 33.69 -18.57
CA HIS A 207 11.41 34.41 -19.56
C HIS A 207 11.98 35.80 -19.93
N SER A 208 13.06 36.24 -19.27
CA SER A 208 13.82 37.46 -19.55
C SER A 208 14.92 37.19 -20.57
#